data_AF-A0AAN9ERN4-F1
#
_entry.id   AF-A0AAN9ERN4-F1
#
_cell.length_a   1.000
_cell.length_b   1.000
_cell.length_c   1.000
_cell.angle_alpha   90.00
_cell.angle_beta   90.00
_cell.angle_gamma   90.00
#
_symmetry.space_group_name_H-M   'P 1'
#
loop_
_entity.id
_entity.type
_entity.pdbx_description
1 polymer ?
#
loop_
_entity_poly.entity_id
_entity_poly.type
_entity_poly.pdbx_seq_one_letter_code
_entity_poly.pdbx_strand_id
1 'polypeptide(L)'
;MARGRVLCFMVFLCLVVTAIGEQCGRQAGGKTCPNNLCCSQYGYCGNTEEYCSPSKNCQSNCWGSSGGESASNVRATYHYYNPEQHGWDLYAVSAYCSTWDGGKPYSWRSKYGWTAFCGPVGQHGQASCGKCLRVTNTGTGAQETVRIVDQCSNGGLDLDVGVFNRIDTDRRGYQQGHLIVNYQFVDCGNELITNPLLSILDAHHQ
;
A
#
# COMPACT_ATOMS: atom_id res chain seq x y z
N MET A 1 9.34 -71.79 16.43
CA MET A 1 7.96 -71.47 16.83
C MET A 1 8.04 -70.34 17.85
N ALA A 2 8.03 -69.07 17.44
CA ALA A 2 6.86 -68.21 17.19
C ALA A 2 6.01 -67.91 18.44
N ARG A 3 6.04 -66.66 18.95
CA ARG A 3 4.86 -65.76 19.11
C ARG A 3 5.17 -64.46 19.89
N GLY A 4 4.65 -63.35 19.37
CA GLY A 4 4.56 -62.02 20.01
C GLY A 4 5.44 -60.96 19.36
N ARG A 5 5.31 -60.59 18.08
CA ARG A 5 4.23 -59.82 17.43
C ARG A 5 3.83 -58.51 18.16
N VAL A 6 4.44 -57.43 17.64
CA VAL A 6 3.76 -56.19 17.22
C VAL A 6 3.26 -55.26 18.33
N LEU A 7 4.16 -54.41 18.82
CA LEU A 7 3.79 -53.03 19.17
C LEU A 7 4.97 -52.09 18.92
N CYS A 8 5.58 -52.23 17.74
CA CYS A 8 6.63 -51.34 17.25
C CYS A 8 5.96 -50.13 16.57
N PHE A 9 5.90 -48.99 17.28
CA PHE A 9 6.25 -47.65 16.78
C PHE A 9 5.71 -47.11 15.43
N MET A 10 4.70 -47.70 14.80
CA MET A 10 4.29 -47.31 13.44
C MET A 10 2.81 -46.92 13.33
N VAL A 11 2.31 -46.05 14.22
CA VAL A 11 1.06 -45.30 13.98
C VAL A 11 1.25 -43.83 14.34
N PHE A 12 2.12 -43.16 13.59
CA PHE A 12 2.01 -41.73 13.34
C PHE A 12 2.56 -41.43 11.96
N LEU A 13 1.94 -42.03 10.94
CA LEU A 13 2.00 -41.50 9.59
C LEU A 13 1.24 -40.17 9.61
N CYS A 14 1.88 -39.14 10.15
CA CYS A 14 1.44 -37.77 10.00
C CYS A 14 1.52 -37.50 8.49
N LEU A 15 0.37 -37.45 7.83
CA LEU A 15 0.24 -36.87 6.50
C LEU A 15 0.71 -35.41 6.62
N VAL A 16 2.01 -35.18 6.41
CA VAL A 16 2.55 -33.83 6.29
C VAL A 16 2.09 -33.35 4.92
N VAL A 17 0.86 -32.84 4.88
CA VAL A 17 0.40 -32.03 3.76
C VAL A 17 1.25 -30.78 3.81
N THR A 18 2.33 -30.76 3.03
CA THR A 18 3.11 -29.53 2.82
C THR A 18 2.23 -28.60 2.00
N ALA A 19 1.45 -27.77 2.69
CA ALA A 19 0.82 -26.62 2.07
C ALA A 19 1.94 -25.72 1.54
N ILE A 20 2.15 -25.76 0.22
CA ILE A 20 3.05 -24.85 -0.49
C ILE A 20 2.40 -23.47 -0.52
N GLY A 21 2.51 -22.75 0.59
CA GLY A 21 2.28 -21.31 0.60
C GLY A 21 3.40 -20.60 -0.16
N GLU A 22 3.08 -19.49 -0.81
CA GLU A 22 4.08 -18.66 -1.50
C GLU A 22 5.18 -18.24 -0.52
N GLN A 23 6.43 -18.52 -0.89
CA GLN A 23 7.58 -18.22 -0.05
C GLN A 23 8.06 -16.78 -0.27
N CYS A 24 8.30 -16.08 0.82
CA CYS A 24 8.76 -14.69 0.85
C CYS A 24 9.87 -14.47 1.90
N GLY A 25 10.46 -13.28 1.90
CA GLY A 25 11.42 -12.86 2.91
C GLY A 25 12.75 -13.59 2.80
N ARG A 26 13.50 -13.66 3.91
CA ARG A 26 14.84 -14.28 3.96
C ARG A 26 14.85 -15.76 3.53
N GLN A 27 13.72 -16.45 3.70
CA GLN A 27 13.53 -17.85 3.29
C GLN A 27 13.45 -18.02 1.77
N ALA A 28 13.12 -16.93 1.05
CA ALA A 28 12.95 -16.92 -0.40
C ALA A 28 13.91 -15.95 -1.11
N GLY A 29 15.09 -15.70 -0.51
CA GLY A 29 16.09 -14.78 -1.09
C GLY A 29 15.64 -13.32 -1.14
N GLY A 30 14.78 -12.90 -0.20
CA GLY A 30 14.29 -11.52 -0.11
C GLY A 30 13.06 -11.21 -0.97
N LYS A 31 12.44 -12.21 -1.61
CA LYS A 31 11.21 -12.00 -2.40
C LYS A 31 10.08 -11.41 -1.55
N THR A 32 9.39 -10.41 -2.08
CA THR A 32 8.16 -9.86 -1.50
C THR A 32 6.95 -10.66 -1.95
N CYS A 33 5.89 -10.64 -1.14
CA CYS A 33 4.62 -11.26 -1.52
C CYS A 33 3.92 -10.47 -2.63
N PRO A 34 3.23 -11.16 -3.56
CA PRO A 34 2.36 -10.51 -4.52
C PRO A 34 1.17 -9.85 -3.82
N ASN A 35 0.48 -8.96 -4.55
CA ASN A 35 -0.70 -8.23 -4.07
C ASN A 35 -0.48 -7.44 -2.77
N ASN A 36 0.77 -7.06 -2.47
CA ASN A 36 1.15 -6.36 -1.23
C ASN A 36 0.77 -7.11 0.06
N LEU A 37 0.67 -8.45 0.01
CA LEU A 37 0.48 -9.26 1.22
C LEU A 37 1.71 -9.14 2.15
N CYS A 38 1.48 -9.34 3.44
CA CYS A 38 2.52 -9.32 4.43
C CYS A 38 3.34 -10.61 4.38
N CYS A 39 4.66 -10.46 4.50
CA CYS A 39 5.53 -11.61 4.68
C CYS A 39 5.71 -11.89 6.17
N SER A 40 5.16 -13.01 6.65
CA SER A 40 5.33 -13.44 8.03
C SER A 40 6.79 -13.72 8.38
N GLN A 41 7.11 -13.83 9.67
CA GLN A 41 8.44 -14.24 10.14
C GLN A 41 8.91 -15.61 9.61
N TYR A 42 7.96 -16.45 9.20
CA TYR A 42 8.19 -17.80 8.68
C TYR A 42 8.37 -17.83 7.16
N GLY A 43 8.22 -16.69 6.48
CA GLY A 43 8.42 -16.59 5.04
C GLY A 43 7.20 -17.03 4.24
N TYR A 44 6.00 -16.81 4.78
CA TYR A 44 4.73 -17.05 4.08
C TYR A 44 3.95 -15.76 3.91
N CYS A 45 3.24 -15.66 2.80
CA CYS A 45 2.39 -14.52 2.45
C CYS A 45 1.00 -14.63 3.07
N GLY A 46 0.50 -13.54 3.65
CA GLY A 46 -0.85 -13.47 4.22
C GLY A 46 -1.23 -12.06 4.66
N ASN A 47 -2.44 -11.91 5.18
CA ASN A 47 -3.02 -10.62 5.58
C ASN A 47 -3.59 -10.60 7.01
N THR A 48 -3.30 -11.61 7.83
CA THR A 48 -3.73 -11.64 9.24
C THR A 48 -2.61 -11.13 10.16
N GLU A 49 -2.90 -10.96 11.45
CA GLU A 49 -1.96 -10.43 12.43
C GLU A 49 -0.65 -11.22 12.50
N GLU A 50 -0.73 -12.54 12.35
CA GLU A 50 0.42 -13.46 12.37
C GLU A 50 1.41 -13.19 11.23
N TYR A 51 0.91 -12.64 10.12
CA TYR A 51 1.69 -12.33 8.93
C TYR A 51 2.15 -10.89 8.95
N CYS A 52 1.29 -10.00 9.42
CA CYS A 52 1.45 -8.57 9.23
C CYS A 52 1.98 -7.83 10.46
N SER A 53 1.84 -8.36 11.67
CA SER A 53 2.22 -7.61 12.87
C SER A 53 3.74 -7.50 13.02
N PRO A 54 4.29 -6.30 13.26
CA PRO A 54 5.70 -6.13 13.61
C PRO A 54 6.09 -6.90 14.86
N SER A 55 5.17 -7.03 15.84
CA SER A 55 5.41 -7.80 17.07
C SER A 55 5.50 -9.32 16.82
N LYS A 56 5.07 -9.79 15.65
CA LYS A 56 5.22 -11.17 15.17
C LYS A 56 6.37 -11.33 14.18
N ASN A 57 7.30 -10.37 14.15
CA ASN A 57 8.48 -10.33 13.28
C ASN A 57 8.15 -10.43 11.79
N CYS A 58 7.07 -9.76 11.35
CA CYS A 58 6.80 -9.59 9.93
C CYS A 58 8.05 -9.02 9.20
N GLN A 59 8.33 -9.57 8.02
CA GLN A 59 9.54 -9.31 7.25
C GLN A 59 9.34 -8.21 6.18
N SER A 60 8.16 -8.10 5.58
CA SER A 60 7.85 -7.11 4.54
C SER A 60 6.35 -6.85 4.45
N ASN A 61 5.97 -5.65 3.97
CA ASN A 61 4.56 -5.20 3.86
C ASN A 61 3.78 -5.29 5.19
N CYS A 62 4.47 -5.11 6.32
CA CYS A 62 3.90 -5.27 7.64
C CYS A 62 2.88 -4.17 7.96
N TRP A 63 1.91 -4.50 8.80
CA TRP A 63 1.09 -3.49 9.45
C TRP A 63 1.98 -2.55 10.25
N GLY A 64 1.68 -1.26 10.23
CA GLY A 64 2.57 -0.25 10.82
C GLY A 64 3.71 0.20 9.91
N SER A 65 4.22 -0.63 8.98
CA SER A 65 5.07 -0.18 7.85
C SER A 65 4.27 0.58 6.78
N SER A 66 2.95 0.53 6.86
CA SER A 66 1.99 1.32 6.05
C SER A 66 0.89 1.97 6.92
N GLY A 67 1.06 2.01 8.25
CA GLY A 67 0.00 2.40 9.18
C GLY A 67 0.43 3.24 10.39
N GLY A 68 1.74 3.38 10.64
CA GLY A 68 2.28 4.21 11.73
C GLY A 68 3.34 5.22 11.29
N GLU A 69 3.95 5.00 10.12
CA GLU A 69 4.86 5.97 9.51
C GLU A 69 4.11 7.26 9.22
N SER A 70 4.52 8.30 9.93
CA SER A 70 3.90 9.61 9.89
C SER A 70 4.96 10.66 10.16
N ALA A 71 4.75 11.84 9.60
CA ALA A 71 5.56 13.00 9.90
C ALA A 71 4.65 14.22 10.07
N SER A 72 5.14 15.18 10.85
CA SER A 72 4.45 16.42 11.13
C SER A 72 5.28 17.62 10.68
N ASN A 73 4.61 18.74 10.45
CA ASN A 73 5.24 19.99 10.00
C ASN A 73 6.02 19.83 8.70
N VAL A 74 5.46 19.06 7.76
CA VAL A 74 6.07 18.76 6.47
C VAL A 74 5.58 19.78 5.45
N ARG A 75 6.50 20.28 4.61
CA ARG A 75 6.14 21.16 3.50
C ARG A 75 5.48 20.36 2.38
N ALA A 76 4.32 20.81 1.92
CA ALA A 76 3.65 20.29 0.73
C ALA A 76 3.53 21.39 -0.31
N THR A 77 4.17 21.22 -1.47
CA THR A 77 3.96 22.08 -2.64
C THR A 77 2.84 21.53 -3.51
N TYR A 78 2.63 22.14 -4.68
CA TYR A 78 1.73 21.62 -5.69
C TYR A 78 2.38 21.54 -7.07
N HIS A 79 1.88 20.58 -7.84
CA HIS A 79 2.20 20.34 -9.24
C HIS A 79 0.91 20.24 -10.06
N TYR A 80 0.97 20.59 -11.34
CA TYR A 80 -0.17 20.51 -12.25
C TYR A 80 -0.23 19.13 -12.93
N TYR A 81 -0.45 18.07 -12.15
CA TYR A 81 -0.66 16.74 -12.75
C TYR A 81 -1.99 16.69 -13.51
N ASN A 82 -3.03 17.37 -13.01
CA ASN A 82 -4.37 17.43 -13.60
C ASN A 82 -4.92 16.03 -14.01
N PRO A 83 -4.92 15.05 -13.09
CA PRO A 83 -5.17 13.66 -13.44
C PRO A 83 -6.53 13.45 -14.11
N GLU A 84 -7.58 14.20 -13.73
CA GLU A 84 -8.90 14.12 -14.35
C GLU A 84 -8.87 14.46 -15.85
N GLN A 85 -8.03 15.43 -16.26
CA GLN A 85 -7.89 15.84 -17.66
C GLN A 85 -7.14 14.79 -18.49
N HIS A 86 -6.29 14.01 -17.84
CA HIS A 86 -5.49 12.95 -18.47
C HIS A 86 -6.11 11.56 -18.27
N GLY A 87 -7.39 11.46 -17.88
CA GLY A 87 -8.05 10.16 -17.68
C GLY A 87 -7.39 9.29 -16.61
N TRP A 88 -6.77 9.94 -15.62
CA TRP A 88 -5.98 9.35 -14.56
C TRP A 88 -4.82 8.48 -15.07
N ASP A 89 -4.29 8.76 -16.26
CA ASP A 89 -3.19 8.01 -16.87
C ASP A 89 -1.83 8.47 -16.34
N LEU A 90 -1.13 7.59 -15.62
CA LEU A 90 0.19 7.88 -15.05
C LEU A 90 1.25 8.07 -16.14
N TYR A 91 1.11 7.43 -17.31
CA TYR A 91 2.05 7.59 -18.42
C TYR A 91 1.92 8.99 -19.04
N ALA A 92 0.70 9.52 -19.15
CA ALA A 92 0.44 10.83 -19.75
C ALA A 92 1.12 11.97 -19.00
N VAL A 93 1.31 11.83 -17.69
CA VAL A 93 1.99 12.83 -16.84
C VAL A 93 3.45 12.48 -16.54
N SER A 94 3.98 11.42 -17.16
CA SER A 94 5.34 10.93 -16.92
C SER A 94 5.66 10.69 -15.43
N ALA A 95 4.67 10.25 -14.65
CA ALA A 95 4.86 10.00 -13.23
C ALA A 95 5.88 8.88 -13.01
N TYR A 96 6.78 9.01 -12.04
CA TYR A 96 7.82 8.01 -11.77
C TYR A 96 7.25 6.60 -11.57
N CYS A 97 6.11 6.47 -10.89
CA CYS A 97 5.50 5.16 -10.63
C CYS A 97 4.81 4.52 -11.85
N SER A 98 4.72 5.22 -12.99
CA SER A 98 4.06 4.71 -14.20
C SER A 98 4.61 3.34 -14.65
N THR A 99 5.90 3.08 -14.43
CA THR A 99 6.57 1.81 -14.79
C THR A 99 5.93 0.59 -14.12
N TRP A 100 5.40 0.74 -12.89
CA TRP A 100 4.83 -0.37 -12.13
C TRP A 100 3.31 -0.24 -11.94
N ASP A 101 2.80 0.98 -11.90
CA ASP A 101 1.41 1.27 -11.55
C ASP A 101 0.57 1.80 -12.73
N GLY A 102 1.18 2.14 -13.87
CA GLY A 102 0.47 2.72 -15.01
C GLY A 102 -0.57 1.79 -15.65
N GLY A 103 -0.35 0.47 -15.57
CA GLY A 103 -1.29 -0.55 -16.06
C GLY A 103 -2.45 -0.87 -15.12
N LYS A 104 -2.55 -0.23 -13.94
CA LYS A 104 -3.62 -0.54 -12.98
C LYS A 104 -5.00 -0.07 -13.48
N PRO A 105 -6.09 -0.69 -13.00
CA PRO A 105 -7.45 -0.33 -13.40
C PRO A 105 -7.75 1.16 -13.16
N TYR A 106 -8.65 1.72 -13.98
CA TYR A 106 -9.09 3.11 -13.83
C TYR A 106 -9.64 3.39 -12.42
N SER A 107 -10.42 2.47 -11.86
CA SER A 107 -10.97 2.58 -10.50
C SER A 107 -9.87 2.77 -9.46
N TRP A 108 -8.78 2.00 -9.54
CA TRP A 108 -7.62 2.14 -8.66
C TRP A 108 -6.90 3.48 -8.84
N ARG A 109 -6.67 3.89 -10.10
CA ARG A 109 -5.94 5.12 -10.47
C ARG A 109 -6.71 6.38 -10.06
N SER A 110 -8.03 6.34 -10.17
CA SER A 110 -8.96 7.47 -9.91
C SER A 110 -9.53 7.53 -8.49
N LYS A 111 -9.28 6.53 -7.66
CA LYS A 111 -9.84 6.45 -6.30
C LYS A 111 -9.46 7.62 -5.39
N TYR A 112 -8.23 8.14 -5.53
CA TYR A 112 -7.67 9.19 -4.70
C TYR A 112 -6.89 10.18 -5.55
N GLY A 113 -6.83 11.45 -5.13
CA GLY A 113 -5.96 12.44 -5.75
C GLY A 113 -4.47 12.05 -5.66
N TRP A 114 -3.65 12.64 -6.51
CA TRP A 114 -2.25 12.25 -6.67
C TRP A 114 -1.27 13.15 -5.90
N THR A 115 -0.12 12.58 -5.55
CA THR A 115 1.02 13.30 -4.98
C THR A 115 2.34 12.66 -5.39
N ALA A 116 3.39 13.47 -5.49
CA ALA A 116 4.76 13.01 -5.32
C ALA A 116 5.11 12.88 -3.82
N PHE A 117 6.02 11.99 -3.49
CA PHE A 117 6.48 11.79 -2.11
C PHE A 117 8.00 11.75 -1.97
N CYS A 118 8.50 12.51 -1.02
CA CYS A 118 9.90 12.55 -0.61
C CYS A 118 10.03 13.01 0.86
N GLY A 119 9.04 12.67 1.68
CA GLY A 119 8.93 13.09 3.07
C GLY A 119 10.01 12.48 3.98
N PRO A 120 10.20 13.00 5.19
CA PRO A 120 11.29 12.59 6.07
C PRO A 120 11.10 11.21 6.70
N VAL A 121 9.86 10.68 6.70
CA VAL A 121 9.51 9.38 7.31
C VAL A 121 8.75 8.53 6.31
N GLY A 122 9.28 7.32 6.05
CA GLY A 122 8.71 6.35 5.13
C GLY A 122 9.63 6.09 3.94
N GLN A 123 9.41 4.96 3.27
CA GLN A 123 10.22 4.55 2.11
C GLN A 123 9.94 5.45 0.90
N HIS A 124 10.94 5.62 0.03
CA HIS A 124 10.87 6.47 -1.16
C HIS A 124 11.01 5.67 -2.46
N GLY A 125 10.80 6.35 -3.59
CA GLY A 125 10.95 5.76 -4.93
C GLY A 125 9.95 4.62 -5.15
N GLN A 126 10.43 3.53 -5.75
CA GLN A 126 9.56 2.40 -6.12
C GLN A 126 8.80 1.84 -4.91
N ALA A 127 9.41 1.82 -3.73
CA ALA A 127 8.80 1.27 -2.53
C ALA A 127 7.62 2.11 -1.97
N SER A 128 7.49 3.37 -2.38
CA SER A 128 6.32 4.21 -2.06
C SER A 128 5.22 4.17 -3.12
N CYS A 129 5.50 3.69 -4.33
CA CYS A 129 4.55 3.72 -5.44
C CYS A 129 3.23 3.02 -5.08
N GLY A 130 2.13 3.73 -5.32
CA GLY A 130 0.78 3.23 -5.11
C GLY A 130 0.30 3.21 -3.66
N LYS A 131 1.16 3.53 -2.67
CA LYS A 131 0.75 3.69 -1.27
C LYS A 131 -0.12 4.95 -1.09
N CYS A 132 -0.88 4.99 0.00
CA CYS A 132 -1.76 6.11 0.31
C CYS A 132 -1.33 6.85 1.57
N LEU A 133 -1.53 8.16 1.55
CA LEU A 133 -1.28 9.06 2.67
C LEU A 133 -2.59 9.75 3.06
N ARG A 134 -2.92 9.78 4.34
CA ARG A 134 -3.86 10.77 4.87
C ARG A 134 -3.06 12.05 5.15
N VAL A 135 -3.34 13.11 4.40
CA VAL A 135 -2.67 14.41 4.51
C VAL A 135 -3.60 15.37 5.23
N THR A 136 -3.08 16.11 6.19
CA THR A 136 -3.83 17.08 7.00
C THR A 136 -3.13 18.42 6.96
N ASN A 137 -3.81 19.47 6.47
CA ASN A 137 -3.35 20.86 6.57
C ASN A 137 -3.30 21.27 8.05
N THR A 138 -2.12 21.63 8.56
CA THR A 138 -1.94 21.98 9.98
C THR A 138 -2.59 23.31 10.36
N GLY A 139 -2.79 24.21 9.39
CA GLY A 139 -3.40 25.52 9.62
C GLY A 139 -4.91 25.47 9.74
N THR A 140 -5.58 24.58 9.00
CA THR A 140 -7.04 24.56 8.90
C THR A 140 -7.67 23.26 9.38
N GLY A 141 -6.90 22.19 9.56
CA GLY A 141 -7.38 20.85 9.88
C GLY A 141 -8.06 20.13 8.71
N ALA A 142 -8.14 20.75 7.52
CA ALA A 142 -8.64 20.10 6.32
C ALA A 142 -7.77 18.89 5.97
N GLN A 143 -8.39 17.80 5.52
CA GLN A 143 -7.70 16.54 5.27
C GLN A 143 -8.20 15.85 4.01
N GLU A 144 -7.31 15.10 3.37
CA GLU A 144 -7.63 14.27 2.21
C GLU A 144 -6.71 13.04 2.18
N THR A 145 -7.22 11.92 1.67
CA THR A 145 -6.38 10.75 1.34
C THR A 145 -5.91 10.85 -0.09
N VAL A 146 -4.60 10.74 -0.29
CA VAL A 146 -3.94 10.84 -1.59
C VAL A 146 -3.15 9.57 -1.89
N ARG A 147 -2.89 9.32 -3.18
CA ARG A 147 -2.03 8.23 -3.64
C ARG A 147 -0.69 8.76 -4.11
N ILE A 148 0.39 8.11 -3.67
CA ILE A 148 1.74 8.39 -4.14
C ILE A 148 1.90 7.80 -5.54
N VAL A 149 2.12 8.66 -6.53
CA VAL A 149 2.35 8.28 -7.93
C VAL A 149 3.71 8.72 -8.45
N ASP A 150 4.42 9.54 -7.68
CA ASP A 150 5.66 10.16 -8.13
C ASP A 150 6.65 10.38 -6.98
N GLN A 151 7.86 10.81 -7.32
CA GLN A 151 8.90 11.16 -6.37
C GLN A 151 9.27 12.64 -6.48
N CYS A 152 9.72 13.23 -5.37
CA CYS A 152 10.14 14.65 -5.32
C CYS A 152 11.51 14.81 -4.64
N SER A 153 11.99 16.06 -4.55
CA SER A 153 13.26 16.41 -3.89
C SER A 153 13.12 17.53 -2.84
N ASN A 154 11.89 17.92 -2.50
CA ASN A 154 11.61 19.04 -1.57
C ASN A 154 11.59 18.62 -0.08
N GLY A 155 11.86 17.35 0.23
CA GLY A 155 11.82 16.81 1.60
C GLY A 155 10.41 16.64 2.17
N GLY A 156 9.38 16.62 1.31
CA GLY A 156 7.98 16.58 1.73
C GLY A 156 7.06 15.95 0.69
N LEU A 157 6.01 16.68 0.33
CA LEU A 157 5.02 16.26 -0.68
C LEU A 157 4.96 17.26 -1.83
N ASP A 158 4.57 16.79 -3.00
CA ASP A 158 4.17 17.64 -4.13
C ASP A 158 2.79 17.19 -4.62
N LEU A 159 1.75 17.85 -4.13
CA LEU A 159 0.37 17.45 -4.35
C LEU A 159 -0.08 17.83 -5.76
N ASP A 160 -1.00 17.08 -6.36
CA ASP A 160 -1.75 17.65 -7.48
C ASP A 160 -2.47 18.94 -7.05
N VAL A 161 -2.52 19.94 -7.92
CA VAL A 161 -3.13 21.24 -7.64
C VAL A 161 -4.60 21.13 -7.21
N GLY A 162 -5.34 20.14 -7.73
CA GLY A 162 -6.71 19.86 -7.34
C GLY A 162 -6.81 19.43 -5.87
N VAL A 163 -5.92 18.54 -5.42
CA VAL A 163 -5.80 18.13 -4.02
C VAL A 163 -5.38 19.31 -3.15
N PHE A 164 -4.31 20.01 -3.53
CA PHE A 164 -3.79 21.14 -2.79
C PHE A 164 -4.88 22.17 -2.51
N ASN A 165 -5.64 22.55 -3.53
CA ASN A 165 -6.72 23.53 -3.41
C ASN A 165 -7.89 23.05 -2.53
N ARG A 166 -8.18 21.73 -2.47
CA ARG A 166 -9.23 21.19 -1.60
C ARG A 166 -8.86 21.25 -0.12
N ILE A 167 -7.57 21.11 0.21
CA ILE A 167 -7.09 21.21 1.60
C ILE A 167 -6.56 22.61 1.98
N ASP A 168 -6.29 23.50 1.02
CA ASP A 168 -5.97 24.92 1.23
C ASP A 168 -7.24 25.78 1.43
N THR A 169 -8.01 25.45 2.46
CA THR A 169 -9.36 26.02 2.69
C THR A 169 -9.36 27.50 3.08
N ASP A 170 -8.22 28.06 3.50
CA ASP A 170 -8.05 29.48 3.83
C ASP A 170 -7.24 30.26 2.76
N ARG A 171 -6.85 29.60 1.66
CA ARG A 171 -6.08 30.15 0.52
C ARG A 171 -4.68 30.66 0.85
N ARG A 172 -4.19 30.48 2.09
CA ARG A 172 -2.86 30.93 2.47
C ARG A 172 -1.78 30.09 1.81
N GLY A 173 -2.01 28.80 1.64
CA GLY A 173 -1.06 27.89 1.02
C GLY A 173 -0.73 28.30 -0.40
N TYR A 174 -1.76 28.61 -1.20
CA TYR A 174 -1.59 29.07 -2.58
C TYR A 174 -0.80 30.37 -2.66
N GLN A 175 -1.09 31.34 -1.78
CA GLN A 175 -0.36 32.62 -1.73
C GLN A 175 1.12 32.44 -1.35
N GLN A 176 1.43 31.44 -0.52
CA GLN A 176 2.79 31.13 -0.06
C GLN A 176 3.51 30.10 -0.93
N GLY A 177 2.82 29.55 -1.94
CA GLY A 177 3.31 28.46 -2.79
C GLY A 177 3.49 27.11 -2.10
N HIS A 178 3.01 26.93 -0.87
CA HIS A 178 3.05 25.66 -0.14
C HIS A 178 2.13 25.65 1.08
N LEU A 179 1.77 24.45 1.53
CA LEU A 179 1.15 24.18 2.82
C LEU A 179 2.16 23.60 3.80
N ILE A 180 1.84 23.72 5.09
CA ILE A 180 2.41 22.87 6.13
C ILE A 180 1.39 21.79 6.46
N VAL A 181 1.81 20.53 6.38
CA VAL A 181 0.94 19.37 6.53
C VAL A 181 1.52 18.36 7.51
N ASN A 182 0.63 17.59 8.11
CA ASN A 182 0.96 16.29 8.66
C ASN A 182 0.56 15.22 7.65
N TYR A 183 1.30 14.11 7.59
CA TYR A 183 0.85 12.94 6.84
C TYR A 183 1.00 11.67 7.66
N GLN A 184 0.15 10.68 7.36
CA GLN A 184 0.25 9.32 7.85
C GLN A 184 0.05 8.36 6.69
N PHE A 185 0.90 7.34 6.56
CA PHE A 185 0.62 6.22 5.67
C PHE A 185 -0.63 5.48 6.15
N VAL A 186 -1.57 5.26 5.23
CA VAL A 186 -2.84 4.59 5.51
C VAL A 186 -3.11 3.51 4.47
N ASP A 187 -3.93 2.53 4.84
CA ASP A 187 -4.46 1.58 3.88
C ASP A 187 -5.32 2.33 2.83
N CYS A 188 -5.05 2.05 1.55
CA CYS A 188 -5.83 2.55 0.43
C CYS A 188 -7.24 1.93 0.34
N GLY A 189 -7.49 0.86 1.09
CA GLY A 189 -8.71 0.05 1.04
C GLY A 189 -8.79 -0.77 -0.26
N ASN A 190 -9.04 -2.07 -0.15
CA ASN A 190 -9.24 -2.94 -1.31
C ASN A 190 -10.62 -2.69 -1.96
N GLU A 191 -10.69 -2.74 -3.30
CA GLU A 191 -11.95 -2.64 -4.05
C GLU A 191 -12.84 -3.90 -3.94
N LEU A 192 -12.36 -4.98 -3.31
CA LEU A 192 -13.08 -6.24 -3.25
C LEU A 192 -14.11 -6.35 -2.10
N ILE A 193 -14.32 -5.30 -1.30
CA ILE A 193 -15.21 -5.39 -0.11
C ILE A 193 -16.46 -4.50 -0.21
N THR A 194 -16.62 -3.67 -1.25
CA THR A 194 -17.78 -2.75 -1.33
C THR A 194 -18.69 -2.92 -2.54
N ASN A 195 -18.69 -4.09 -3.19
CA ASN A 195 -19.73 -4.40 -4.18
C ASN A 195 -20.42 -5.73 -3.86
N PRO A 196 -21.62 -5.72 -3.24
CA PRO A 196 -22.42 -6.93 -3.02
C PRO A 196 -22.93 -7.58 -4.32
N LEU A 197 -22.62 -7.01 -5.49
CA LEU A 197 -23.29 -7.32 -6.76
C LEU A 197 -22.45 -8.14 -7.74
N LEU A 198 -21.20 -8.51 -7.41
CA LEU A 198 -20.37 -9.35 -8.31
C LEU A 198 -20.26 -10.83 -7.90
N SER A 199 -20.90 -11.26 -6.81
CA SER A 199 -20.91 -12.68 -6.38
C SER A 199 -21.88 -13.57 -7.17
N ILE A 200 -22.64 -13.03 -8.14
CA ILE A 200 -23.70 -13.77 -8.85
C ILE A 200 -23.31 -14.18 -10.28
N LEU A 201 -22.24 -13.63 -10.87
CA LEU A 201 -21.93 -13.89 -12.29
C LEU A 201 -20.99 -15.08 -12.57
N ASP A 202 -20.38 -15.69 -11.56
CA ASP A 202 -19.57 -16.91 -11.74
C ASP A 202 -20.32 -18.22 -11.42
N ALA A 203 -21.64 -18.17 -11.18
CA ALA A 203 -22.45 -19.36 -10.87
C ALA A 203 -23.18 -19.98 -12.08
N HIS A 204 -22.94 -19.50 -13.31
CA HIS A 204 -23.65 -20.00 -14.50
C HIS A 204 -22.79 -20.42 -15.71
N HIS A 205 -21.50 -20.71 -15.50
CA HIS A 205 -20.71 -21.42 -16.51
C HIS A 205 -20.03 -22.66 -15.92
N GLN A 206 -20.84 -23.69 -15.67
CA GLN A 206 -20.50 -25.12 -15.82
C GLN A 206 -21.72 -25.87 -16.33
#